data_AF-A0A7X5N3L3-F1
#
_entry.id   AF-A0A7X5N3L3-F1
#
_cell.length_a   1.000
_cell.length_b   1.000
_cell.length_c   1.000
_cell.angle_alpha   90.00
_cell.angle_beta   90.00
_cell.angle_gamma   90.00
#
_symmetry.space_group_name_H-M   'P 1'
#
loop_
_entity.id
_entity.type
_entity.pdbx_description
1 polymer ?
#
loop_
_entity_poly.entity_id
_entity_poly.type
_entity_poly.pdbx_seq_one_letter_code
_entity_poly.pdbx_strand_id
1 'polypeptide(L)'
;AEVARRYLAIGMAAQRHAAALETLAQRQRTVRAARQRLQAGASPESVLLTAQALQARAELERDRAQQELLAARRQLAVLWGQRTPDFGDVTGDPLQLPAV
;
A
#
# COMPACT_ATOMS: atom_id res chain seq x y z
N ALA A 1 -22.07 1.39 -17.46
CA ALA A 1 -21.08 2.21 -16.73
C ALA A 1 -19.88 1.36 -16.25
N GLU A 2 -19.08 0.80 -17.17
CA GLU A 2 -17.95 -0.08 -16.82
C GLU A 2 -16.65 0.69 -16.54
N VAL A 3 -16.38 1.76 -17.30
CA VAL A 3 -15.18 2.61 -17.15
C VAL A 3 -15.11 3.27 -15.78
N ALA A 4 -16.22 3.86 -15.30
CA ALA A 4 -16.29 4.48 -13.97
C ALA A 4 -15.97 3.48 -12.83
N ARG A 5 -16.44 2.23 -12.94
CA ARG A 5 -16.13 1.18 -11.97
C ARG A 5 -14.65 0.82 -11.95
N ARG A 6 -13.99 0.76 -13.11
CA ARG A 6 -12.54 0.47 -13.19
C ARG A 6 -11.69 1.60 -12.66
N TYR A 7 -12.09 2.85 -12.92
CA TYR A 7 -11.43 4.02 -12.34
C TYR A 7 -11.50 4.02 -10.80
N LEU A 8 -12.68 3.73 -10.24
CA LEU A 8 -12.84 3.55 -8.79
C LEU A 8 -12.00 2.39 -8.24
N ALA A 9 -11.89 1.27 -8.97
CA ALA A 9 -11.06 0.14 -8.57
C ALA A 9 -9.57 0.51 -8.46
N ILE A 10 -9.06 1.35 -9.37
CA ILE A 10 -7.69 1.88 -9.31
C ILE A 10 -7.51 2.79 -8.10
N GLY A 11 -8.46 3.70 -7.85
CA GLY A 11 -8.43 4.57 -6.66
C GLY A 11 -8.38 3.77 -5.36
N MET A 12 -9.23 2.73 -5.24
CA MET A 12 -9.21 1.84 -4.07
C MET A 12 -7.91 1.06 -3.94
N ALA A 13 -7.34 0.56 -5.05
CA ALA A 13 -6.05 -0.13 -5.03
C ALA A 13 -4.90 0.81 -4.63
N ALA A 14 -4.95 2.08 -5.05
CA ALA A 14 -3.96 3.09 -4.68
C ALA A 14 -4.03 3.43 -3.19
N GLN A 15 -5.24 3.60 -2.63
CA GLN A 15 -5.41 3.81 -1.19
C GLN A 15 -4.92 2.62 -0.36
N ARG A 16 -5.20 1.38 -0.80
CA ARG A 16 -4.67 0.18 -0.11
C ARG A 16 -3.15 0.13 -0.12
N HIS A 17 -2.52 0.46 -1.25
CA HIS A 17 -1.06 0.53 -1.33
C HIS A 17 -0.49 1.61 -0.40
N ALA A 18 -1.11 2.79 -0.33
CA ALA A 18 -0.72 3.85 0.59
C ALA A 18 -0.84 3.42 2.07
N ALA A 19 -1.93 2.75 2.44
CA ALA A 19 -2.12 2.22 3.79
C ALA A 19 -1.08 1.12 4.14
N ALA A 20 -0.72 0.28 3.17
CA ALA A 20 0.33 -0.74 3.35
C ALA A 20 1.72 -0.10 3.57
N LEU A 21 2.03 1.01 2.88
CA LEU A 21 3.26 1.77 3.10
C LEU A 21 3.32 2.36 4.51
N GLU A 22 2.24 2.99 5.00
CA GLU A 22 2.20 3.52 6.37
C GLU A 22 2.31 2.39 7.41
N THR A 23 1.64 1.26 7.16
CA THR A 23 1.76 0.08 8.02
C THR A 23 3.21 -0.40 8.10
N LEU A 24 3.90 -0.51 6.97
CA LEU A 24 5.31 -0.89 6.93
C LEU A 24 6.19 0.11 7.70
N ALA A 25 5.99 1.41 7.50
CA ALA A 25 6.73 2.45 8.21
C ALA A 25 6.55 2.32 9.73
N GLN A 26 5.33 2.05 10.20
CA GLN A 26 5.05 1.80 11.61
C GLN A 26 5.75 0.53 12.12
N ARG A 27 5.76 -0.57 11.36
CA ARG A 27 6.46 -1.80 11.76
C ARG A 27 7.98 -1.60 11.86
N GLN A 28 8.57 -0.84 10.95
CA GLN A 28 9.98 -0.47 11.03
C GLN A 28 10.30 0.37 12.27
N ARG A 29 9.39 1.28 12.69
CA ARG A 29 9.51 2.00 13.98
C ARG A 29 9.44 1.02 15.16
N THR A 30 8.54 0.05 15.12
CA THR A 30 8.42 -0.99 16.17
C THR A 30 9.67 -1.85 16.29
N VAL A 31 10.27 -2.31 15.18
CA VAL A 31 11.52 -3.09 15.21
C VAL A 31 12.68 -2.29 15.81
N ARG A 32 12.79 -1.01 15.46
CA ARG A 32 13.80 -0.11 16.06
C ARG A 32 13.63 0.01 17.57
N ALA A 33 12.41 0.23 18.05
CA ALA A 33 12.12 0.32 19.48
C ALA A 33 12.37 -1.02 20.21
N ALA A 34 11.97 -2.15 19.63
CA ALA A 34 12.22 -3.48 20.20
C ALA A 34 13.73 -3.76 20.31
N ARG A 35 14.52 -3.40 19.29
CA ARG A 35 15.97 -3.52 19.30
C ARG A 35 16.61 -2.67 20.40
N GLN A 36 16.18 -1.41 20.54
CA GLN A 36 16.68 -0.52 21.60
C GLN A 36 16.40 -1.10 22.99
N ARG A 37 15.19 -1.64 23.22
CA ARG A 37 14.84 -2.27 24.49
C ARG A 37 15.64 -3.55 24.77
N LEU A 38 15.87 -4.38 23.76
CA LEU A 38 16.71 -5.58 23.89
C LEU A 38 18.15 -5.21 24.28
N GLN A 39 18.74 -4.21 23.61
CA GLN A 39 20.10 -3.73 23.90
C GLN A 39 20.22 -3.13 25.31
N ALA A 40 19.16 -2.51 25.82
CA ALA A 40 19.08 -2.00 27.18
C ALA A 40 18.79 -3.10 28.24
N GLY A 41 18.64 -4.38 27.83
CA GLY A 41 18.26 -5.48 28.72
C GLY A 41 16.81 -5.42 29.21
N ALA A 42 15.98 -4.54 28.64
CA ALA A 42 14.60 -4.27 29.06
C ALA A 42 13.54 -5.09 28.28
N SER A 43 13.97 -6.05 27.46
CA SER A 43 13.09 -6.93 26.70
C SER A 43 13.83 -8.19 26.23
N PRO A 44 13.17 -9.36 26.18
CA PRO A 44 13.76 -10.58 25.62
C PRO A 44 13.86 -10.54 24.09
N GLU A 45 14.74 -11.36 23.53
CA GLU A 45 14.98 -11.45 22.07
C GLU A 45 13.74 -11.85 21.27
N SER A 46 12.85 -12.67 21.84
CA SER A 46 11.59 -13.10 21.21
C SER A 46 10.68 -11.94 20.80
N VAL A 47 10.72 -10.81 21.51
CA VAL A 47 9.96 -9.60 21.16
C VAL A 47 10.52 -8.95 19.91
N LEU A 48 11.85 -8.89 19.75
CA LEU A 48 12.48 -8.39 18.53
C LEU A 48 12.16 -9.29 17.33
N LEU A 49 12.27 -10.60 17.49
CA LEU A 49 11.94 -11.57 16.43
C LEU A 49 10.49 -11.46 15.99
N THR A 50 9.56 -11.31 16.95
CA THR A 50 8.13 -11.11 16.64
C THR A 50 7.92 -9.80 15.88
N ALA A 51 8.56 -8.71 16.29
CA ALA A 51 8.49 -7.43 15.59
C ALA A 51 9.03 -7.52 14.15
N GLN A 52 10.14 -8.26 13.95
CA GLN A 52 10.72 -8.49 12.62
C GLN A 52 9.80 -9.35 11.74
N ALA A 53 9.18 -10.40 12.28
CA ALA A 53 8.20 -11.20 11.54
C ALA A 53 7.00 -10.36 11.09
N LEU A 54 6.50 -9.47 11.96
CA LEU A 54 5.43 -8.54 11.60
C LEU A 54 5.86 -7.50 10.56
N GLN A 55 7.12 -7.05 10.59
CA GLN A 55 7.67 -6.20 9.53
C GLN A 55 7.73 -6.95 8.19
N ALA A 56 8.28 -8.16 8.16
CA ALA A 56 8.36 -8.98 6.94
C ALA A 56 6.96 -9.25 6.35
N ARG A 57 5.96 -9.49 7.19
CA ARG A 57 4.56 -9.60 6.72
C ARG A 57 4.06 -8.29 6.12
N ALA A 58 4.34 -7.15 6.74
CA ALA A 58 3.93 -5.84 6.19
C ALA A 58 4.64 -5.52 4.87
N GLU A 59 5.88 -5.96 4.68
CA GLU A 59 6.58 -5.89 3.39
C GLU A 59 5.81 -6.67 2.32
N LEU A 60 5.49 -7.95 2.56
CA LEU A 60 4.72 -8.77 1.63
C LEU A 60 3.35 -8.17 1.28
N GLU A 61 2.63 -7.60 2.25
CA GLU A 61 1.35 -6.93 1.99
C GLU A 61 1.51 -5.67 1.12
N ARG A 62 2.60 -4.89 1.32
CA ARG A 62 2.92 -3.76 0.45
C ARG A 62 3.24 -4.21 -0.97
N ASP A 63 4.00 -5.30 -1.13
CA ASP A 63 4.28 -5.92 -2.43
C ASP A 63 3.01 -6.33 -3.15
N ARG A 64 2.12 -7.01 -2.42
CA ARG A 64 0.84 -7.45 -2.96
C ARG A 64 -0.03 -6.26 -3.39
N ALA A 65 -0.19 -5.25 -2.53
CA ALA A 65 -1.00 -4.07 -2.84
C ALA A 65 -0.46 -3.29 -4.05
N GLN A 66 0.87 -3.22 -4.19
CA GLN A 66 1.51 -2.61 -5.36
C GLN A 66 1.19 -3.39 -6.64
N GLN A 67 1.29 -4.72 -6.61
CA GLN A 67 0.98 -5.57 -7.76
C GLN A 67 -0.49 -5.47 -8.17
N GLU A 68 -1.40 -5.40 -7.20
CA GLU A 68 -2.84 -5.21 -7.43
C GLU A 68 -3.12 -3.87 -8.12
N LEU A 69 -2.49 -2.78 -7.66
CA LEU A 69 -2.60 -1.46 -8.31
C LEU A 69 -2.08 -1.48 -9.76
N LEU A 70 -0.92 -2.09 -9.99
CA LEU A 70 -0.35 -2.23 -11.34
C LEU A 70 -1.25 -3.06 -12.25
N ALA A 71 -1.84 -4.14 -11.73
CA ALA A 71 -2.79 -4.97 -12.46
C ALA A 71 -4.07 -4.19 -12.84
N ALA A 72 -4.65 -3.44 -11.90
CA ALA A 72 -5.84 -2.63 -12.14
C ALA A 72 -5.59 -1.56 -13.22
N ARG A 73 -4.41 -0.90 -13.18
CA ARG A 73 -4.00 0.06 -14.22
C ARG A 73 -3.86 -0.59 -15.60
N ARG A 74 -3.24 -1.77 -15.69
CA ARG A 74 -3.14 -2.53 -16.95
C ARG A 74 -4.51 -2.94 -17.50
N GLN A 75 -5.43 -3.36 -16.65
CA GLN A 75 -6.79 -3.75 -17.06
C GLN A 75 -7.61 -2.58 -17.62
N LEU A 76 -7.37 -1.36 -17.12
CA LEU A 76 -8.00 -0.15 -17.68
C LEU A 76 -7.38 0.23 -19.02
N ALA A 77 -6.05 0.16 -19.17
CA ALA A 77 -5.36 0.41 -20.43
C ALA A 77 -5.88 -0.49 -21.57
N VAL A 78 -6.12 -1.77 -21.28
CA VAL A 78 -6.68 -2.73 -22.25
C VAL A 78 -8.10 -2.35 -22.69
N LEU A 79 -8.95 -1.83 -21.79
CA LEU A 79 -10.30 -1.37 -22.18
C LEU A 79 -10.30 -0.19 -23.13
N TRP A 80 -9.35 0.72 -22.94
CA TRP A 80 -9.30 1.97 -23.70
C TRP A 80 -8.67 1.79 -25.09
N GLY A 81 -8.21 0.58 -25.45
CA GLY A 81 -7.75 0.26 -26.81
C GLY A 81 -6.51 1.04 -27.26
N GLN A 82 -5.82 1.75 -26.35
CA GLN A 82 -4.61 2.50 -26.65
C GLN A 82 -3.37 1.65 -26.35
N ARG A 83 -2.48 1.56 -27.34
CA ARG A 83 -1.23 0.78 -27.28
C ARG A 83 -0.17 1.45 -26.39
N THR A 84 -0.42 2.68 -25.92
CA THR A 84 0.45 3.43 -25.01
C THR A 84 -0.42 4.40 -24.20
N PRO A 85 -0.66 4.16 -22.89
CA PRO A 85 -1.51 5.04 -22.10
C PRO A 85 -0.68 6.09 -21.38
N ASP A 86 -0.90 7.37 -21.69
CA ASP A 86 -0.43 8.51 -20.92
C ASP A 86 -1.48 8.85 -19.85
N PHE A 87 -1.55 8.05 -18.78
CA PHE A 87 -2.30 8.44 -17.60
C PHE A 87 -1.30 8.99 -16.59
N GLY A 88 -1.24 10.32 -16.51
CA GLY A 88 -0.73 11.00 -15.32
C GLY A 88 -1.45 10.52 -14.05
N ASP A 89 -0.93 10.90 -12.89
CA ASP A 89 -1.50 10.48 -11.60
C ASP A 89 -3.01 10.70 -11.54
N VAL A 90 -3.73 9.69 -11.06
CA VAL A 90 -5.18 9.75 -10.81
C VAL A 90 -5.40 10.75 -9.68
N THR A 91 -5.68 12.00 -10.04
CA THR A 91 -5.86 13.13 -9.13
C THR A 91 -7.26 13.21 -8.50
N GLY A 92 -8.16 12.30 -8.84
CA GLY A 92 -9.51 12.25 -8.28
C GLY A 92 -9.52 11.52 -6.94
N ASP A 93 -9.51 12.25 -5.83
CA ASP A 93 -9.84 11.72 -4.51
C ASP A 93 -11.33 11.28 -4.53
N PRO A 94 -11.63 9.98 -4.40
CA PRO A 94 -13.01 9.49 -4.42
C PRO A 94 -13.82 9.93 -3.18
N LEU A 95 -13.18 10.55 -2.19
CA LEU A 95 -13.84 11.12 -1.00
C LEU A 95 -14.14 12.62 -1.13
N GLN A 96 -13.68 13.28 -2.20
CA GLN A 96 -14.09 14.66 -2.46
C GLN A 96 -15.47 14.72 -3.11
N LEU A 97 -16.44 15.23 -2.36
CA LEU A 97 -17.75 15.61 -2.89
C LEU A 97 -17.64 16.97 -3.60
N PRO A 98 -18.30 17.14 -4.76
CA PRO A 98 -18.34 18.43 -5.45
C PRO A 98 -18.95 19.49 -4.54
N ALA A 99 -18.32 20.66 -4.46
CA ALA A 99 -18.99 21.83 -3.91
C ALA A 99 -20.15 22.20 -4.86
N VAL A 100 -21.35 22.30 -4.31
CA VAL A 100 -22.58 22.73 -5.01
C VAL A 100 -22.50 24.22 -5.30
#